data_AF-A0A358NFT6-F1
#
_entry.id   AF-A0A358NFT6-F1
#
_cell.length_a   1.000
_cell.length_b   1.000
_cell.length_c   1.000
_cell.angle_alpha   90.00
_cell.angle_beta   90.00
_cell.angle_gamma   90.00
#
_symmetry.space_group_name_H-M   'P 1'
#
loop_
_entity.id
_entity.type
_entity.pdbx_description
1 polymer ?
#
loop_
_entity_poly.entity_id
_entity_poly.type
_entity_poly.pdbx_seq_one_letter_code
_entity_poly.pdbx_strand_id
1 'polypeptide(L)'
;MYKNILDEILIKDKPSTYIYRLIDTGEIKDIIPELLKLKGFEQHTPYHDKDVLDHTMAVVDVIGAKLNLRMAALLHDISKPDCFTIDEKGRGHFYGHHVKSAEEGEKILRRLGYDESFINDVRILIRYHYIKEIVSGIKEKGIKKFIDSVGEERLDDMLELIKADMAGKPGSESMEVVSRLRDLCNEYINNRSQRNKPQ
;
A
#
# COMPACT_ATOMS: atom_id res chain seq x y z
N MET A 1 -3.41 22.50 9.64
CA MET A 1 -1.98 22.74 9.96
C MET A 1 -1.17 21.47 9.72
N TYR A 2 -1.50 20.34 10.35
CA TYR A 2 -0.77 19.07 10.21
C TYR A 2 -0.80 18.44 8.81
N LYS A 3 -1.92 18.55 8.07
CA LYS A 3 -2.01 18.11 6.67
C LYS A 3 -0.89 18.69 5.78
N ASN A 4 -0.70 20.01 5.82
CA ASN A 4 0.30 20.67 4.97
C ASN A 4 1.73 20.21 5.29
N ILE A 5 2.05 20.04 6.57
CA ILE A 5 3.36 19.53 7.01
C ILE A 5 3.59 18.11 6.45
N LEU A 6 2.59 17.24 6.55
CA LEU A 6 2.68 15.89 6.02
C LEU A 6 2.81 15.86 4.49
N ASP A 7 2.01 16.68 3.78
CA ASP A 7 2.09 16.81 2.32
C ASP A 7 3.49 17.25 1.89
N GLU A 8 4.05 18.26 2.55
CA GLU A 8 5.41 18.77 2.28
C GLU A 8 6.49 17.72 2.54
N ILE A 9 6.34 16.90 3.58
CA ILE A 9 7.26 15.80 3.90
C ILE A 9 7.17 14.71 2.82
N LEU A 10 5.95 14.31 2.45
CA LEU A 10 5.73 13.21 1.53
C LEU A 10 6.23 13.51 0.11
N ILE A 11 6.41 14.77 -0.28
CA ILE A 11 6.99 15.11 -1.59
C ILE A 11 8.51 15.31 -1.59
N LYS A 12 9.20 15.19 -0.44
CA LYS A 12 10.68 15.29 -0.36
C LYS A 12 11.35 14.06 -0.99
N ASP A 13 12.62 14.17 -1.34
CA ASP A 13 13.38 13.04 -1.90
C ASP A 13 13.45 11.85 -0.94
N LYS A 14 13.51 12.10 0.37
CA LYS A 14 13.60 11.07 1.41
C LYS A 14 12.63 11.32 2.57
N PRO A 15 11.32 11.09 2.39
CA PRO A 15 10.30 11.40 3.39
C PRO A 15 10.55 10.71 4.74
N SER A 16 11.10 9.48 4.73
CA SER A 16 11.38 8.70 5.94
C SER A 16 12.19 9.49 6.98
N THR A 17 13.18 10.27 6.53
CA THR A 17 14.06 11.03 7.42
C THR A 17 13.28 12.05 8.25
N TYR A 18 12.26 12.66 7.66
CA TYR A 18 11.41 13.63 8.35
C TYR A 18 10.36 12.95 9.23
N ILE A 19 9.82 11.81 8.78
CA ILE A 19 8.88 11.01 9.58
C ILE A 19 9.56 10.50 10.85
N TYR A 20 10.78 9.96 10.77
CA TYR A 20 11.54 9.57 11.96
C TYR A 20 11.82 10.76 12.89
N ARG A 21 12.14 11.94 12.35
CA ARG A 21 12.29 13.14 13.19
C ARG A 21 11.00 13.47 13.95
N LEU A 22 9.84 13.43 13.30
CA LEU A 22 8.55 13.65 13.97
C LEU A 22 8.27 12.58 15.04
N ILE A 23 8.71 11.34 14.82
CA ILE A 23 8.60 10.27 15.82
C ILE A 23 9.52 10.57 17.02
N ASP A 24 10.76 10.96 16.77
CA ASP A 24 11.77 11.20 17.80
C ASP A 24 11.46 12.46 18.62
N THR A 25 10.91 13.52 18.02
CA THR A 25 10.43 14.71 18.73
C THR A 25 9.09 14.50 19.41
N GLY A 26 8.35 13.45 19.05
CA GLY A 26 7.02 13.14 19.55
C GLY A 26 5.87 13.89 18.84
N GLU A 27 6.18 14.78 17.90
CA GLU A 27 5.21 15.55 17.11
C GLU A 27 4.30 14.66 16.26
N ILE A 28 4.74 13.44 15.92
CA ILE A 28 3.92 12.48 15.15
C ILE A 28 2.59 12.15 15.85
N LYS A 29 2.51 12.29 17.18
CA LYS A 29 1.30 12.01 17.97
C LYS A 29 0.12 12.89 17.60
N ASP A 30 0.40 14.10 17.12
CA ASP A 30 -0.63 15.06 16.70
C ASP A 30 -0.99 14.91 15.20
N ILE A 31 -0.21 14.13 14.44
CA ILE A 31 -0.35 13.96 12.99
C ILE A 31 -0.95 12.58 12.70
N ILE A 32 -0.17 11.51 12.92
CA ILE A 32 -0.58 10.10 12.71
C ILE A 32 0.00 9.27 13.87
N PRO A 33 -0.61 9.30 15.07
CA PRO A 33 -0.17 8.49 16.20
C PRO A 33 -0.19 6.98 15.89
N GLU A 34 -0.99 6.54 14.92
CA GLU A 34 -1.09 5.15 14.47
C GLU A 34 0.23 4.60 13.88
N LEU A 35 1.17 5.45 13.44
CA LEU A 35 2.48 4.98 13.00
C LEU A 35 3.32 4.44 14.16
N LEU A 36 3.07 4.90 15.40
CA LEU A 36 3.87 4.51 16.56
C LEU A 36 3.76 3.02 16.90
N LYS A 37 2.60 2.39 16.65
CA LYS A 37 2.41 0.95 16.89
C LYS A 37 3.13 0.06 15.87
N LEU A 38 3.63 0.62 14.77
CA LEU A 38 4.40 -0.12 13.77
C LEU A 38 5.87 -0.29 14.19
N LYS A 39 6.39 0.66 14.99
CA LYS A 39 7.79 0.70 15.43
C LYS A 39 8.07 -0.47 16.40
N GLY A 40 9.08 -1.26 16.09
CA GLY A 40 9.50 -2.42 16.88
C GLY A 40 8.52 -3.59 16.85
N PHE A 41 7.54 -3.61 15.95
CA PHE A 41 6.56 -4.68 15.90
C PHE A 41 7.19 -6.00 15.42
N GLU A 42 7.27 -6.99 16.31
CA GLU A 42 7.80 -8.33 16.00
C GLU A 42 6.81 -9.13 15.16
N GLN A 43 7.14 -9.33 13.88
CA GLN A 43 6.24 -9.98 12.92
C GLN A 43 6.26 -11.53 13.00
N HIS A 44 7.17 -12.13 13.78
CA HIS A 44 7.33 -13.60 13.93
C HIS A 44 7.29 -14.39 12.60
N THR A 45 8.06 -13.94 11.61
CA THR A 45 8.02 -14.54 10.26
C THR A 45 9.40 -14.51 9.61
N PRO A 46 9.81 -15.58 8.90
CA PRO A 46 11.10 -15.63 8.21
C PRO A 46 11.17 -14.76 6.95
N TYR A 47 10.04 -14.18 6.54
CA TYR A 47 9.92 -13.42 5.28
C TYR A 47 10.22 -11.91 5.42
N HIS A 48 10.57 -11.44 6.62
CA HIS A 48 10.84 -10.02 6.89
C HIS A 48 12.16 -9.85 7.65
N ASP A 49 12.94 -8.84 7.26
CA ASP A 49 14.17 -8.41 7.91
C ASP A 49 14.02 -7.08 8.68
N LYS A 50 12.83 -6.47 8.59
CA LYS A 50 12.47 -5.16 9.17
C LYS A 50 11.21 -5.28 10.02
N ASP A 51 11.05 -4.36 10.97
CA ASP A 51 9.74 -4.13 11.57
C ASP A 51 8.77 -3.50 10.56
N VAL A 52 7.51 -3.30 10.96
CA VAL A 52 6.49 -2.78 10.04
C VAL A 52 6.75 -1.31 9.67
N LEU A 53 7.29 -0.51 10.59
CA LEU A 53 7.58 0.91 10.33
C LEU A 53 8.73 1.06 9.34
N ASP A 54 9.84 0.36 9.56
CA ASP A 54 11.03 0.40 8.72
C ASP A 54 10.75 -0.10 7.31
N HIS A 55 9.92 -1.15 7.18
CA HIS A 55 9.37 -1.57 5.89
C HIS A 55 8.57 -0.45 5.23
N THR A 56 7.62 0.15 5.96
CA THR A 56 6.79 1.25 5.45
C THR A 56 7.64 2.43 4.97
N MET A 57 8.66 2.81 5.71
CA MET A 57 9.59 3.89 5.34
C MET A 57 10.39 3.55 4.08
N ALA A 58 10.86 2.30 3.95
CA ALA A 58 11.56 1.85 2.75
C ALA A 58 10.67 1.94 1.49
N VAL A 59 9.39 1.59 1.60
CA VAL A 59 8.42 1.71 0.50
C VAL A 59 8.16 3.18 0.14
N VAL A 60 7.94 4.04 1.13
CA VAL A 60 7.68 5.48 0.93
C VAL A 60 8.86 6.19 0.25
N ASP A 61 10.09 5.82 0.58
CA ASP A 61 11.29 6.45 0.00
C ASP A 61 11.52 6.07 -1.47
N VAL A 62 11.17 4.85 -1.89
CA VAL A 62 11.46 4.37 -3.26
C VAL A 62 10.32 4.58 -4.25
N ILE A 63 9.10 4.77 -3.77
CA ILE A 63 7.93 5.00 -4.61
C ILE A 63 7.91 6.44 -5.16
N GLY A 64 7.29 6.63 -6.32
CA GLY A 64 7.20 7.89 -7.03
C GLY A 64 6.67 9.03 -6.14
N ALA A 65 7.21 10.23 -6.34
CA ALA A 65 6.92 11.43 -5.54
C ALA A 65 5.54 12.05 -5.84
N LYS A 66 4.50 11.21 -5.89
CA LYS A 66 3.10 11.60 -6.04
C LYS A 66 2.42 11.49 -4.68
N LEU A 67 1.71 12.54 -4.28
CA LEU A 67 1.21 12.66 -2.90
C LEU A 67 0.26 11.52 -2.50
N ASN A 68 -0.73 11.19 -3.33
CA ASN A 68 -1.66 10.08 -3.11
C ASN A 68 -0.92 8.74 -2.98
N LEU A 69 0.08 8.51 -3.84
CA LEU A 69 0.82 7.26 -3.90
C LEU A 69 1.71 7.07 -2.66
N ARG A 70 2.42 8.12 -2.23
CA ARG A 70 3.22 8.08 -1.00
C ARG A 70 2.37 8.08 0.27
N MET A 71 1.18 8.68 0.23
CA MET A 71 0.22 8.54 1.33
C MET A 71 -0.29 7.10 1.43
N ALA A 72 -0.62 6.46 0.31
CA ALA A 72 -1.01 5.05 0.28
C ALA A 72 0.13 4.16 0.79
N ALA A 73 1.37 4.41 0.35
CA ALA A 73 2.55 3.70 0.86
C ALA A 73 2.75 3.89 2.38
N LEU A 74 2.53 5.09 2.91
CA LEU A 74 2.66 5.35 4.35
C LEU A 74 1.62 4.57 5.18
N LEU A 75 0.45 4.30 4.62
CA LEU A 75 -0.69 3.74 5.34
C LEU A 75 -1.02 2.27 4.96
N HIS A 76 -0.34 1.69 3.95
CA HIS A 76 -0.75 0.40 3.37
C HIS A 76 -0.85 -0.74 4.38
N ASP A 77 0.03 -0.73 5.38
CA ASP A 77 0.18 -1.75 6.42
C ASP A 77 -0.15 -1.23 7.83
N ILE A 78 -0.80 -0.06 7.94
CA ILE A 78 -1.04 0.63 9.23
C ILE A 78 -1.80 -0.22 10.25
N SER A 79 -2.58 -1.21 9.81
CA SER A 79 -3.34 -2.11 10.66
C SER A 79 -2.77 -3.53 10.77
N LYS A 80 -1.55 -3.79 10.29
CA LYS A 80 -0.89 -5.09 10.49
C LYS A 80 -0.87 -5.52 11.96
N PRO A 81 -0.43 -4.68 12.93
CA PRO A 81 -0.47 -5.05 14.34
C PRO A 81 -1.87 -5.47 14.82
N ASP A 82 -2.92 -4.80 14.33
CA ASP A 82 -4.29 -5.07 14.74
C ASP A 82 -4.88 -6.35 14.11
N CYS A 83 -4.17 -6.96 13.16
CA CYS A 83 -4.53 -8.19 12.43
C CYS A 83 -3.58 -9.35 12.75
N PHE A 84 -2.63 -9.15 13.66
CA PHE A 84 -1.61 -10.13 13.97
C PHE A 84 -2.19 -11.34 14.70
N THR A 85 -1.85 -12.52 14.20
CA THR A 85 -2.19 -13.82 14.79
C THR A 85 -0.98 -14.74 14.71
N ILE A 86 -0.85 -15.69 15.62
CA ILE A 86 0.22 -16.70 15.63
C ILE A 86 -0.41 -18.06 15.38
N ASP A 87 0.15 -18.83 14.44
CA ASP A 87 -0.27 -20.20 14.20
C ASP A 87 0.37 -21.21 15.17
N GLU A 88 -0.05 -22.47 15.10
CA GLU A 88 0.47 -23.56 15.95
C GLU A 88 1.98 -23.81 15.80
N LYS A 89 2.60 -23.29 14.73
CA LYS A 89 4.04 -23.40 14.46
C LYS A 89 4.81 -22.14 14.88
N GLY A 90 4.16 -21.21 15.57
CA GLY A 90 4.75 -19.96 16.04
C GLY A 90 4.94 -18.91 14.94
N ARG A 91 4.26 -19.02 13.78
CA ARG A 91 4.41 -18.06 12.68
C ARG A 91 3.32 -17.00 12.74
N GLY A 92 3.75 -15.75 12.53
CA GLY A 92 2.88 -14.60 12.43
C GLY A 92 2.10 -14.54 11.11
N HIS A 93 0.82 -14.19 11.22
CA HIS A 93 -0.08 -13.95 10.08
C HIS A 93 -0.85 -12.64 10.25
N PHE A 94 -1.20 -12.02 9.13
CA PHE A 94 -1.88 -10.72 9.05
C PHE A 94 -3.13 -10.79 8.17
N TYR A 95 -4.05 -11.71 8.49
CA TYR A 95 -5.23 -11.93 7.66
C TYR A 95 -6.11 -10.67 7.61
N GLY A 96 -6.48 -10.23 6.40
CA GLY A 96 -7.35 -9.07 6.19
C GLY A 96 -6.72 -7.70 6.50
N HIS A 97 -5.39 -7.61 6.75
CA HIS A 97 -4.74 -6.34 7.10
C HIS A 97 -4.96 -5.23 6.06
N HIS A 98 -4.99 -5.58 4.77
CA HIS A 98 -5.21 -4.62 3.67
C HIS A 98 -6.61 -3.97 3.75
N VAL A 99 -7.64 -4.74 4.13
CA VAL A 99 -9.00 -4.21 4.34
C VAL A 99 -9.02 -3.28 5.56
N LYS A 100 -8.46 -3.73 6.68
CA LYS A 100 -8.44 -2.97 7.93
C LYS A 100 -7.59 -1.69 7.80
N SER A 101 -6.46 -1.77 7.10
CA SER A 101 -5.58 -0.63 6.84
C SER A 101 -6.26 0.40 5.93
N ALA A 102 -7.09 -0.04 4.97
CA ALA A 102 -7.87 0.87 4.14
C ALA A 102 -8.95 1.61 4.96
N GLU A 103 -9.63 0.89 5.85
CA GLU A 103 -10.61 1.48 6.77
C GLU A 103 -9.96 2.47 7.75
N GLU A 104 -8.79 2.11 8.30
CA GLU A 104 -8.05 2.98 9.21
C GLU A 104 -7.45 4.19 8.49
N GLY A 105 -6.90 3.98 7.28
CA GLY A 105 -6.41 5.04 6.42
C GLY A 105 -7.48 6.06 6.07
N GLU A 106 -8.71 5.61 5.77
CA GLU A 106 -9.85 6.50 5.56
C GLU A 106 -10.12 7.38 6.80
N LYS A 107 -10.14 6.81 8.01
CA LYS A 107 -10.34 7.59 9.25
C LYS A 107 -9.22 8.61 9.47
N ILE A 108 -7.97 8.20 9.25
CA ILE A 108 -6.79 9.08 9.39
C ILE A 108 -6.91 10.25 8.42
N LEU A 109 -7.21 10.01 7.15
CA LEU A 109 -7.31 11.06 6.14
C LEU A 109 -8.49 11.99 6.38
N ARG A 110 -9.64 11.47 6.84
CA ARG A 110 -10.78 12.29 7.28
C ARG A 110 -10.40 13.19 8.44
N ARG A 111 -9.70 12.66 9.46
CA ARG A 111 -9.20 13.44 10.60
C ARG A 111 -8.23 14.55 10.17
N LEU A 112 -7.41 14.30 9.17
CA LEU A 112 -6.47 15.27 8.61
C LEU A 112 -7.13 16.29 7.66
N GLY A 113 -8.39 16.10 7.27
CA GLY A 113 -9.14 17.03 6.42
C GLY A 113 -8.79 16.95 4.93
N TYR A 114 -8.50 15.76 4.42
CA TYR A 114 -8.44 15.53 2.96
C TYR A 114 -9.85 15.48 2.36
N ASP A 115 -9.96 15.80 1.07
CA ASP A 115 -11.23 15.69 0.35
C ASP A 115 -11.57 14.23 0.00
N GLU A 116 -12.85 13.98 -0.29
CA GLU A 116 -13.35 12.63 -0.57
C GLU A 116 -12.67 11.96 -1.76
N SER A 117 -12.27 12.73 -2.78
CA SER A 117 -11.63 12.18 -3.98
C SER A 117 -10.25 11.61 -3.61
N PHE A 118 -9.45 12.38 -2.88
CA PHE A 118 -8.14 11.95 -2.39
C PHE A 118 -8.27 10.78 -1.41
N ILE A 119 -9.22 10.84 -0.47
CA ILE A 119 -9.49 9.75 0.48
C ILE A 119 -9.82 8.46 -0.26
N ASN A 120 -10.74 8.52 -1.22
CA ASN A 120 -11.17 7.35 -1.99
C ASN A 120 -10.00 6.75 -2.77
N ASP A 121 -9.18 7.60 -3.39
CA ASP A 121 -8.02 7.18 -4.17
C ASP A 121 -7.00 6.42 -3.31
N VAL A 122 -6.57 7.03 -2.20
CA VAL A 122 -5.62 6.40 -1.26
C VAL A 122 -6.19 5.13 -0.65
N ARG A 123 -7.47 5.13 -0.26
CA ARG A 123 -8.15 3.96 0.29
C ARG A 123 -8.17 2.78 -0.68
N ILE A 124 -8.44 3.03 -1.96
CA ILE A 124 -8.43 1.98 -2.99
C ILE A 124 -7.02 1.41 -3.15
N LEU A 125 -6.01 2.27 -3.21
CA LEU A 125 -4.60 1.85 -3.27
C LEU A 125 -4.23 0.95 -2.09
N ILE A 126 -4.54 1.37 -0.86
CA ILE A 126 -4.30 0.57 0.35
C ILE A 126 -5.08 -0.75 0.30
N ARG A 127 -6.35 -0.74 -0.10
CA ARG A 127 -7.20 -1.95 -0.04
C ARG A 127 -6.68 -3.06 -0.95
N TYR A 128 -6.15 -2.73 -2.11
CA TYR A 128 -5.80 -3.72 -3.14
C TYR A 128 -4.29 -3.88 -3.37
N HIS A 129 -3.44 -3.28 -2.53
CA HIS A 129 -1.98 -3.44 -2.63
C HIS A 129 -1.50 -4.89 -2.42
N TYR A 130 -2.25 -5.72 -1.67
CA TYR A 130 -1.85 -7.07 -1.33
C TYR A 130 -2.37 -8.11 -2.33
N ILE A 131 -1.52 -8.51 -3.29
CA ILE A 131 -1.93 -9.29 -4.48
C ILE A 131 -1.69 -10.81 -4.40
N LYS A 132 -1.39 -11.38 -3.24
CA LYS A 132 -0.94 -12.78 -3.11
C LYS A 132 -1.91 -13.80 -3.74
N GLU A 133 -3.21 -13.51 -3.71
CA GLU A 133 -4.25 -14.34 -4.32
C GLU A 133 -4.42 -14.12 -5.83
N ILE A 134 -4.06 -12.94 -6.35
CA ILE A 134 -4.18 -12.65 -7.78
C ILE A 134 -3.11 -13.46 -8.52
N VAL A 135 -1.85 -13.39 -8.06
CA VAL A 135 -0.68 -13.95 -8.78
C VAL A 135 -0.68 -15.47 -8.84
N SER A 136 -1.24 -16.13 -7.81
CA SER A 136 -1.33 -17.59 -7.75
C SER A 136 -2.56 -18.09 -8.52
N GLY A 137 -2.35 -18.55 -9.76
CA GLY A 137 -3.41 -19.20 -10.55
C GLY A 137 -4.34 -18.24 -11.30
N ILE A 138 -3.81 -17.12 -11.81
CA ILE A 138 -4.56 -16.05 -12.48
C ILE A 138 -5.53 -16.59 -13.54
N LYS A 139 -6.81 -16.23 -13.39
CA LYS A 139 -7.88 -16.41 -14.39
C LYS A 139 -8.36 -15.04 -14.85
N GLU A 140 -8.86 -14.92 -16.08
CA GLU A 140 -9.43 -13.68 -16.66
C GLU A 140 -10.43 -13.00 -15.72
N LYS A 141 -11.28 -13.78 -15.03
CA LYS A 141 -12.24 -13.26 -14.04
C LYS A 141 -11.59 -12.52 -12.87
N GLY A 142 -10.41 -12.96 -12.42
CA GLY A 142 -9.65 -12.32 -11.35
C GLY A 142 -9.10 -10.95 -11.79
N ILE A 143 -8.56 -10.88 -13.01
CA ILE A 143 -8.06 -9.64 -13.61
C ILE A 143 -9.18 -8.63 -13.81
N LYS A 144 -10.33 -9.07 -14.37
CA LYS A 144 -11.51 -8.22 -14.49
C LYS A 144 -11.91 -7.64 -13.14
N LYS A 145 -12.06 -8.49 -12.11
CA LYS A 145 -12.47 -8.05 -10.77
C LYS A 145 -11.45 -7.07 -10.18
N PHE A 146 -10.16 -7.31 -10.38
CA PHE A 146 -9.10 -6.41 -9.94
C PHE A 146 -9.23 -5.03 -10.59
N ILE A 147 -9.32 -4.98 -11.93
CA ILE A 147 -9.48 -3.72 -12.67
C ILE A 147 -10.77 -2.99 -12.27
N ASP A 148 -11.89 -3.70 -12.19
CA ASP A 148 -13.18 -3.10 -11.79
C ASP A 148 -13.12 -2.54 -10.35
N SER A 149 -12.32 -3.15 -9.48
CA SER A 149 -12.20 -2.73 -8.07
C SER A 149 -11.22 -1.58 -7.87
N VAL A 150 -10.15 -1.55 -8.68
CA VAL A 150 -9.08 -0.53 -8.61
C VAL A 150 -9.44 0.71 -9.45
N GLY A 151 -10.13 0.51 -10.58
CA GLY A 151 -10.31 1.52 -11.62
C GLY A 151 -9.08 1.60 -12.53
N GLU A 152 -9.32 1.73 -13.84
CA GLU A 152 -8.25 1.81 -14.84
C GLU A 152 -7.33 3.01 -14.62
N GLU A 153 -7.88 4.12 -14.13
CA GLU A 153 -7.16 5.35 -13.83
C GLU A 153 -6.13 5.22 -12.71
N ARG A 154 -6.21 4.15 -11.89
CA ARG A 154 -5.28 3.88 -10.77
C ARG A 154 -4.35 2.71 -11.03
N LEU A 155 -4.45 2.03 -12.18
CA LEU A 155 -3.69 0.80 -12.41
C LEU A 155 -2.18 1.03 -12.33
N ASP A 156 -1.68 2.12 -12.89
CA ASP A 156 -0.25 2.43 -12.84
C ASP A 156 0.23 2.68 -11.40
N ASP A 157 -0.46 3.54 -10.65
CA ASP A 157 -0.19 3.82 -9.23
C ASP A 157 -0.26 2.52 -8.39
N MET A 158 -1.27 1.67 -8.63
CA MET A 158 -1.45 0.40 -7.93
C MET A 158 -0.29 -0.57 -8.21
N LEU A 159 0.09 -0.75 -9.48
CA LEU A 159 1.20 -1.60 -9.87
C LEU A 159 2.54 -1.11 -9.31
N GLU A 160 2.71 0.22 -9.22
CA GLU A 160 3.88 0.83 -8.60
C GLU A 160 3.93 0.57 -7.09
N LEU A 161 2.82 0.74 -6.38
CA LEU A 161 2.72 0.45 -4.95
C LEU A 161 3.02 -1.02 -4.64
N ILE A 162 2.45 -1.95 -5.41
CA ILE A 162 2.73 -3.39 -5.30
C ILE A 162 4.23 -3.65 -5.49
N LYS A 163 4.83 -3.07 -6.54
CA LYS A 163 6.26 -3.23 -6.82
C LYS A 163 7.12 -2.76 -5.66
N ALA A 164 6.82 -1.57 -5.13
CA ALA A 164 7.58 -0.99 -4.02
C ALA A 164 7.44 -1.82 -2.73
N ASP A 165 6.23 -2.25 -2.38
CA ASP A 165 5.98 -3.13 -1.21
C ASP A 165 6.72 -4.47 -1.33
N MET A 166 6.74 -5.08 -2.52
CA MET A 166 7.47 -6.33 -2.74
C MET A 166 8.99 -6.14 -2.72
N ALA A 167 9.50 -5.01 -3.22
CA ALA A 167 10.93 -4.69 -3.22
C ALA A 167 11.48 -4.42 -1.80
N GLY A 168 10.63 -4.00 -0.87
CA GLY A 168 10.99 -3.84 0.55
C GLY A 168 11.31 -5.14 1.29
N LYS A 169 11.00 -6.31 0.69
CA LYS A 169 11.10 -7.64 1.31
C LYS A 169 12.25 -8.46 0.70
N PRO A 170 13.04 -9.20 1.50
CA PRO A 170 14.13 -10.05 0.98
C PRO A 170 13.64 -11.15 0.02
N GLY A 171 14.41 -11.42 -1.04
CA GLY A 171 14.21 -12.59 -1.91
C GLY A 171 12.98 -12.53 -2.84
N SER A 172 12.44 -11.34 -3.11
CA SER A 172 11.24 -11.21 -3.94
C SER A 172 11.56 -11.32 -5.44
N GLU A 173 10.93 -12.28 -6.15
CA GLU A 173 10.73 -12.27 -7.61
C GLU A 173 9.72 -11.16 -8.03
N SER A 174 9.87 -9.98 -7.41
CA SER A 174 8.89 -8.90 -7.40
C SER A 174 8.63 -8.31 -8.78
N MET A 175 9.67 -8.20 -9.60
CA MET A 175 9.54 -7.62 -10.93
C MET A 175 8.76 -8.50 -11.90
N GLU A 176 8.96 -9.81 -11.87
CA GLU A 176 8.25 -10.73 -12.79
C GLU A 176 6.77 -10.78 -12.49
N VAL A 177 6.41 -10.81 -11.20
CA VAL A 177 5.02 -10.80 -10.73
C VAL A 177 4.29 -9.54 -11.18
N VAL A 178 4.89 -8.36 -10.96
CA VAL A 178 4.27 -7.08 -11.34
C VAL A 178 4.20 -6.94 -12.86
N SER A 179 5.24 -7.37 -13.59
CA SER A 179 5.21 -7.35 -15.06
C SER A 179 4.07 -8.21 -15.59
N ARG A 180 3.93 -9.44 -15.07
CA ARG A 180 2.86 -10.35 -15.48
C ARG A 180 1.48 -9.78 -15.17
N LEU A 181 1.30 -9.16 -14.00
CA LEU A 181 0.03 -8.52 -13.65
C LEU A 181 -0.29 -7.36 -14.61
N ARG A 182 0.71 -6.54 -14.96
CA ARG A 182 0.56 -5.46 -15.94
C ARG A 182 0.15 -6.00 -17.31
N ASP A 183 0.82 -7.03 -17.80
CA ASP A 183 0.53 -7.63 -19.10
C ASP A 183 -0.91 -8.14 -19.17
N LEU A 184 -1.35 -8.85 -18.14
CA LEU A 184 -2.71 -9.37 -18.05
C LEU A 184 -3.77 -8.26 -17.97
N CYS A 185 -3.48 -7.18 -17.25
CA CYS A 185 -4.36 -6.01 -17.23
C CYS A 185 -4.48 -5.38 -18.63
N ASN A 186 -3.35 -5.19 -19.32
CA ASN A 186 -3.31 -4.62 -20.67
C ASN A 186 -4.04 -5.51 -21.69
N GLU A 187 -3.80 -6.82 -21.65
CA GLU A 187 -4.51 -7.80 -22.49
C GLU A 187 -6.02 -7.70 -22.29
N TYR A 188 -6.49 -7.65 -21.04
CA TYR A 188 -7.90 -7.53 -20.73
C TYR A 188 -8.50 -6.22 -21.26
N ILE A 189 -7.84 -5.08 -21.02
CA ILE A 189 -8.29 -3.75 -21.47
C ILE A 189 -8.36 -3.70 -23.01
N ASN A 190 -7.34 -4.21 -23.70
CA ASN A 190 -7.28 -4.26 -25.16
C ASN A 190 -8.39 -5.15 -25.74
N ASN A 191 -8.58 -6.36 -25.20
CA ASN A 191 -9.61 -7.30 -25.64
C ASN A 191 -11.01 -6.74 -25.42
N ARG A 192 -11.27 -6.08 -24.27
CA ARG A 192 -12.54 -5.40 -24.00
C ARG A 192 -12.80 -4.27 -25.00
N SER A 193 -11.77 -3.50 -25.35
CA SER A 193 -11.87 -2.39 -26.30
C SER A 193 -12.15 -2.86 -27.73
N GLN A 194 -11.59 -3.99 -28.13
CA GLN A 194 -11.86 -4.61 -29.44
C GLN A 194 -13.29 -5.17 -29.54
N ARG A 195 -13.82 -5.75 -28.46
CA ARG A 195 -15.21 -6.24 -28.39
C ARG A 195 -16.27 -5.13 -28.46
N ASN A 196 -15.90 -3.91 -28.04
CA ASN A 196 -16.80 -2.76 -27.95
C ASN A 196 -16.73 -1.82 -29.16
N LYS A 197 -15.94 -2.14 -30.21
CA LYS A 197 -15.96 -1.34 -31.45
C LYS A 197 -17.30 -1.57 -32.18
N PRO A 198 -18.05 -0.50 -32.53
CA PRO A 198 -19.23 -0.66 -33.38
C PRO A 198 -18.81 -1.23 -34.75
N GLN A 199 -19.62 -2.16 -35.27
CA GLN A 199 -19.51 -2.67 -36.64
C GLN A 199 -19.72 -1.55 -37.66
#